data_AF-A0A352RGP0-F1
#
_entry.id   AF-A0A352RGP0-F1
#
_cell.length_a   1.000
_cell.length_b   1.000
_cell.length_c   1.000
_cell.angle_alpha   90.00
_cell.angle_beta   90.00
_cell.angle_gamma   90.00
#
_symmetry.space_group_name_H-M   'P 1'
#
loop_
_entity.id
_entity.type
_entity.pdbx_description
1 polymer ?
#
loop_
_entity_poly.entity_id
_entity_poly.type
_entity_poly.pdbx_seq_one_letter_code
_entity_poly.pdbx_strand_id
1 'polypeptide(L)'
;MDPKLFKFNTLSLHAGQRPDAETGSRAVPIYQTTSYVFQDSDHAAALFNLEQGGHIYSRISNPTVAVLEERIAALEGGTGAVATASGQSALFATIMTLMGQGNHIVSSASLYGGSVNLFQHTLPRFGIETTFVNPRKPEDFRKAIRPETRLVFGEIIGN
;
A
#
# COMPACT_ATOMS: atom_id res chain seq x y z
N MET A 1 7.53 18.58 -0.80
CA MET A 1 9.00 18.71 -0.84
C MET A 1 9.46 18.08 -2.13
N ASP A 2 10.45 18.65 -2.82
CA ASP A 2 11.10 17.95 -3.94
C ASP A 2 11.78 16.68 -3.36
N PRO A 3 11.35 15.47 -3.75
CA PRO A 3 11.91 14.21 -3.25
C PRO A 3 13.41 14.09 -3.48
N LYS A 4 14.00 14.94 -4.33
CA LYS A 4 15.42 14.92 -4.69
C LYS A 4 16.32 15.78 -3.80
N LEU A 5 15.76 16.60 -2.89
CA LEU A 5 16.60 17.49 -2.07
C LEU A 5 17.44 16.72 -1.04
N PHE A 6 16.89 15.63 -0.48
CA PHE A 6 17.52 14.82 0.55
C PHE A 6 17.79 13.41 0.04
N LYS A 7 18.89 12.79 0.52
CA LYS A 7 19.29 11.42 0.14
C LYS A 7 18.68 10.38 1.07
N PHE A 8 18.76 9.10 0.66
CA PHE A 8 18.17 7.94 1.35
C PHE A 8 18.38 7.98 2.88
N ASN A 9 19.62 8.10 3.37
CA ASN A 9 19.89 8.08 4.82
C ASN A 9 19.19 9.21 5.59
N THR A 10 19.08 10.41 5.00
CA THR A 10 18.37 11.54 5.60
C THR A 10 16.86 11.29 5.59
N LEU A 11 16.32 10.76 4.49
CA LEU A 11 14.91 10.43 4.37
C LEU A 11 14.50 9.30 5.34
N SER A 12 15.33 8.26 5.49
CA SER A 12 15.08 7.15 6.41
C SER A 12 14.92 7.60 7.86
N LEU A 13 15.60 8.69 8.24
CA LEU A 13 15.51 9.26 9.58
C LEU A 13 14.39 10.30 9.73
N HIS A 14 14.17 11.15 8.72
CA HIS A 14 13.38 12.36 8.88
C HIS A 14 12.08 12.42 8.06
N ALA A 15 11.95 11.65 6.98
CA ALA A 15 10.75 11.73 6.15
C ALA A 15 9.51 11.32 6.95
N GLY A 16 8.39 12.01 6.67
CA GLY A 16 7.11 11.86 7.35
C GLY A 16 7.02 12.48 8.74
N GLN A 17 8.13 12.86 9.37
CA GLN A 17 8.14 13.25 10.78
C GLN A 17 8.47 14.72 10.97
N ARG A 18 7.70 15.37 11.85
CA ARG A 18 7.99 16.71 12.38
C ARG A 18 7.93 16.64 13.91
N PRO A 19 8.66 17.49 14.65
CA PRO A 19 8.46 17.60 16.10
C PRO A 19 6.99 17.84 16.41
N ASP A 20 6.53 17.23 17.49
CA ASP A 20 5.18 17.43 17.98
C ASP A 20 4.91 18.91 18.26
N ALA A 21 3.81 19.44 17.75
CA ALA A 21 3.54 20.89 17.79
C ALA A 21 3.10 21.37 19.18
N GLU A 22 2.54 20.49 20.01
CA GLU A 22 2.03 20.82 21.34
C GLU A 22 3.15 20.79 22.40
N THR A 23 3.98 19.76 22.37
CA THR A 23 4.99 19.49 23.42
C THR A 23 6.43 19.70 22.96
N GLY A 24 6.67 19.80 21.65
CA GLY A 24 8.02 19.84 21.08
C GLY A 24 8.74 18.48 21.07
N SER A 25 8.05 17.37 21.37
CA SER A 25 8.64 16.03 21.35
C SER A 25 9.29 15.74 20.00
N ARG A 26 10.57 15.37 20.02
CA ARG A 26 11.29 14.98 18.79
C ARG A 26 10.85 13.61 18.30
N ALA A 27 10.66 12.65 19.21
CA ALA A 27 10.16 11.33 18.86
C ALA A 27 8.67 11.40 18.52
N VAL A 28 8.23 10.61 17.54
CA VAL A 28 6.81 10.52 17.17
C VAL A 28 6.04 9.95 18.36
N PRO A 29 5.03 10.65 18.90
CA PRO A 29 4.16 10.09 19.91
C PRO A 29 3.42 8.85 19.37
N ILE A 30 3.12 7.91 20.26
CA ILE A 30 2.31 6.73 19.91
C ILE A 30 0.83 7.11 20.08
N TYR A 31 0.15 7.35 18.97
CA TYR A 31 -1.28 7.66 18.94
C TYR A 31 -2.10 6.37 19.05
N GLN A 32 -2.07 5.73 20.22
CA GLN A 32 -2.78 4.50 20.54
C GLN A 32 -4.27 4.77 20.83
N THR A 33 -4.99 5.30 19.84
CA THR A 33 -6.42 5.59 19.92
C THR A 33 -7.17 4.94 18.75
N THR A 34 -8.48 4.76 18.90
CA THR A 34 -9.36 4.33 17.82
C THR A 34 -9.97 5.50 17.05
N SER A 35 -10.30 6.60 17.73
CA SER A 35 -11.11 7.71 17.21
C SER A 35 -10.52 9.07 17.59
N TYR A 36 -10.91 10.10 16.83
CA TYR A 36 -10.45 11.47 16.99
C TYR A 36 -11.65 12.40 17.21
N VAL A 37 -11.47 13.42 18.05
CA VAL A 37 -12.51 14.39 18.40
C VAL A 37 -12.62 15.45 17.30
N PHE A 38 -13.85 15.81 16.93
CA PHE A 38 -14.12 16.94 16.05
C PHE A 38 -14.32 18.23 16.84
N GLN A 39 -13.93 19.36 16.26
CA GLN A 39 -14.16 20.68 16.86
C GLN A 39 -15.66 21.00 16.91
N ASP A 40 -16.38 20.73 15.83
CA ASP A 40 -17.83 20.87 15.69
C ASP A 40 -18.37 19.97 14.56
N SER A 41 -19.66 20.11 14.22
CA SER A 41 -20.31 19.33 13.17
C SER A 41 -19.81 19.67 11.76
N ASP A 42 -19.43 20.92 11.52
CA ASP A 42 -19.00 21.38 10.20
C ASP A 42 -17.60 20.83 9.89
N HIS A 43 -16.70 20.83 10.88
CA HIS A 43 -15.40 20.18 10.79
C HIS A 43 -15.55 18.67 10.53
N ALA A 44 -16.49 18.00 11.19
CA ALA A 44 -16.74 16.58 10.92
C ALA A 44 -17.17 16.35 9.47
N ALA A 45 -18.12 17.12 8.95
CA ALA A 45 -18.57 17.04 7.57
C ALA A 45 -17.44 17.28 6.56
N ALA A 46 -16.62 18.31 6.78
CA ALA A 46 -15.48 18.63 5.92
C ALA A 46 -14.45 17.49 5.84
N LEU A 47 -14.17 16.79 6.95
CA LEU A 47 -13.27 15.62 6.97
C LEU A 47 -13.86 14.43 6.20
N PHE A 48 -15.15 14.13 6.37
CA PHE A 48 -15.79 13.00 5.68
C PHE A 48 -15.97 13.26 4.17
N ASN A 49 -16.18 14.52 3.78
CA ASN A 49 -16.26 14.93 2.37
C ASN A 49 -14.88 15.07 1.70
N LEU A 50 -13.78 14.86 2.43
CA LEU A 50 -12.40 15.05 1.97
C LEU A 50 -12.10 16.49 1.54
N GLU A 51 -12.84 17.47 2.05
CA GLU A 51 -12.60 18.90 1.83
C GLU A 51 -11.42 19.39 2.67
N GLN A 52 -11.23 18.79 3.85
CA GLN A 52 -10.12 19.03 4.75
C GLN A 52 -9.39 17.72 5.06
N GLY A 53 -8.05 17.78 5.16
CA GLY A 53 -7.24 16.66 5.63
C GLY A 53 -7.31 16.51 7.15
N GLY A 54 -7.39 15.28 7.64
CA GLY A 54 -7.38 15.00 9.07
C GLY A 54 -7.63 13.52 9.39
N HIS A 55 -7.69 13.22 10.68
CA HIS A 55 -7.93 11.88 11.18
C HIS A 55 -9.34 11.76 11.75
N ILE A 56 -10.02 10.68 11.39
CA ILE A 56 -11.40 10.38 11.80
C ILE A 56 -11.40 9.12 12.69
N TYR A 57 -10.79 8.06 12.19
CA TYR A 57 -10.74 6.76 12.84
C TYR A 57 -9.50 5.97 12.41
N SER A 58 -8.81 5.31 13.34
CA SER A 58 -7.50 4.68 13.12
C SER A 58 -7.49 3.53 12.12
N ARG A 59 -8.65 2.94 11.79
CA ARG A 59 -8.77 1.97 10.69
C ARG A 59 -8.55 2.61 9.31
N ILE A 60 -8.79 3.92 9.18
CA ILE A 60 -8.65 4.68 7.94
C ILE A 60 -7.28 5.37 7.91
N SER A 61 -6.94 6.10 8.98
CA SER A 61 -5.65 6.80 9.11
C SER A 61 -5.31 7.05 10.58
N ASN A 62 -4.02 7.09 10.90
CA ASN A 62 -3.51 7.34 12.26
C ASN A 62 -2.19 8.13 12.17
N PRO A 63 -1.93 9.15 13.01
CA PRO A 63 -0.73 9.98 12.90
C PRO A 63 0.57 9.18 13.00
N THR A 64 0.66 8.20 13.91
CA THR A 64 1.86 7.35 14.03
C THR A 64 2.08 6.52 12.76
N VAL A 65 1.00 5.98 12.18
CA VAL A 65 1.05 5.18 10.95
C VAL A 65 1.35 6.05 9.72
N ALA A 66 0.80 7.27 9.66
CA ALA A 66 1.02 8.21 8.56
C ALA A 66 2.51 8.57 8.42
N VAL A 67 3.25 8.70 9.53
CA VAL A 67 4.71 8.91 9.47
C VAL A 67 5.41 7.75 8.74
N LEU A 68 5.01 6.50 9.02
CA LEU A 68 5.55 5.32 8.33
C LEU A 68 5.20 5.36 6.84
N GLU A 69 3.94 5.63 6.51
CA GLU A 69 3.45 5.69 5.13
C GLU A 69 4.17 6.77 4.31
N GLU A 70 4.25 8.00 4.82
CA GLU A 70 4.97 9.10 4.18
C GLU A 70 6.46 8.78 4.00
N ARG A 71 7.07 8.12 4.98
CA ARG A 71 8.48 7.73 4.90
C ARG A 71 8.72 6.68 3.83
N ILE A 72 7.90 5.63 3.78
CA ILE A 72 8.02 4.59 2.75
C ILE A 72 7.78 5.20 1.36
N ALA A 73 6.76 6.05 1.21
CA ALA A 73 6.50 6.76 -0.04
C ALA A 73 7.71 7.60 -0.48
N ALA A 74 8.34 8.33 0.43
CA ALA A 74 9.52 9.13 0.14
C ALA A 74 10.75 8.28 -0.26
N LEU A 75 10.94 7.11 0.36
CA LEU A 75 12.07 6.23 0.08
C LEU A 75 11.91 5.49 -1.26
N GLU A 76 10.70 5.07 -1.60
CA GLU A 76 10.37 4.39 -2.86
C GLU A 76 10.13 5.37 -4.03
N GLY A 77 10.05 6.68 -3.75
CA GLY A 77 9.72 7.69 -4.74
C GLY A 77 8.26 7.66 -5.21
N GLY A 78 7.38 7.05 -4.41
CA GLY A 78 5.94 6.97 -4.66
C GLY A 78 5.19 8.24 -4.25
N THR A 79 3.95 8.41 -4.74
CA THR A 79 3.09 9.55 -4.38
C THR A 79 2.40 9.39 -3.03
N GLY A 80 2.37 8.18 -2.49
CA GLY A 80 1.77 7.82 -1.20
C GLY A 80 2.01 6.34 -0.91
N ALA A 81 1.72 5.93 0.33
CA ALA A 81 1.76 4.54 0.76
C ALA A 81 0.61 4.24 1.72
N VAL A 82 0.30 2.96 1.90
CA VAL A 82 -0.71 2.49 2.85
C VAL A 82 -0.11 1.36 3.67
N ALA A 83 -0.06 1.52 4.98
CA ALA A 83 0.36 0.49 5.90
C ALA A 83 -0.78 -0.51 6.11
N THR A 84 -0.44 -1.79 6.15
CA THR A 84 -1.41 -2.87 6.36
C THR A 84 -0.92 -3.83 7.44
N ALA A 85 -1.83 -4.68 7.94
CA ALA A 85 -1.52 -5.60 9.04
C ALA A 85 -0.47 -6.67 8.67
N SER A 86 -0.26 -6.96 7.37
CA SER A 86 0.72 -7.94 6.90
C SER A 86 1.04 -7.74 5.41
N GLY A 87 2.15 -8.32 4.93
CA GLY A 87 2.48 -8.31 3.50
C GLY A 87 1.41 -8.97 2.62
N GLN A 88 0.75 -10.03 3.11
CA GLN A 88 -0.38 -10.65 2.39
C GLN A 88 -1.61 -9.73 2.34
N SER A 89 -1.87 -8.95 3.40
CA SER A 89 -2.92 -7.93 3.38
C SER A 89 -2.62 -6.83 2.36
N ALA A 90 -1.36 -6.39 2.24
CA ALA A 90 -0.96 -5.41 1.23
C ALA A 90 -1.22 -5.93 -0.19
N LEU A 91 -0.79 -7.17 -0.48
CA LEU A 91 -1.00 -7.81 -1.78
C LEU A 91 -2.49 -7.97 -2.10
N PHE A 92 -3.26 -8.52 -1.16
CA PHE A 92 -4.69 -8.77 -1.35
C PHE A 92 -5.47 -7.47 -1.53
N ALA A 93 -5.26 -6.46 -0.67
CA ALA A 93 -5.94 -5.18 -0.78
C ALA A 93 -5.63 -4.48 -2.11
N THR A 94 -4.38 -4.57 -2.58
CA THR A 94 -3.99 -4.03 -3.89
C THR A 94 -4.77 -4.71 -5.01
N ILE A 95 -4.82 -6.04 -5.02
CA ILE A 95 -5.53 -6.81 -6.05
C ILE A 95 -7.02 -6.52 -6.03
N MET A 96 -7.67 -6.58 -4.87
CA MET A 96 -9.11 -6.33 -4.76
C MET A 96 -9.50 -4.88 -5.05
N THR A 97 -8.57 -3.93 -4.96
CA THR A 97 -8.80 -2.54 -5.39
C THR A 97 -8.74 -2.40 -6.91
N LEU A 98 -7.85 -3.14 -7.56
CA LEU A 98 -7.57 -3.00 -9.00
C LEU A 98 -8.37 -3.96 -9.89
N MET A 99 -8.88 -5.05 -9.33
CA MET A 99 -9.38 -6.19 -10.11
C MET A 99 -10.78 -6.61 -9.67
N GLY A 100 -11.56 -7.13 -10.62
CA GLY A 100 -12.87 -7.71 -10.39
C GLY A 100 -13.08 -9.02 -11.15
N GLN A 101 -14.30 -9.55 -11.08
CA GLN A 101 -14.68 -10.79 -11.78
C GLN A 101 -14.34 -10.72 -13.28
N GLY A 102 -13.78 -11.82 -13.80
CA GLY A 102 -13.36 -11.96 -15.20
C GLY A 102 -12.02 -11.29 -15.52
N ASN A 103 -11.34 -10.68 -14.55
CA ASN A 103 -9.99 -10.13 -14.75
C ASN A 103 -8.94 -11.23 -14.63
N HIS A 104 -7.76 -10.97 -15.20
CA HIS A 104 -6.67 -11.93 -15.26
C HIS A 104 -5.33 -11.34 -14.78
N ILE A 105 -4.52 -12.17 -14.12
CA ILE A 105 -3.15 -11.88 -13.67
C ILE A 105 -2.16 -12.72 -14.47
N VAL A 106 -1.06 -12.12 -14.91
CA VAL A 106 0.12 -12.88 -15.36
C VAL A 106 1.17 -12.80 -14.27
N SER A 107 1.60 -13.94 -13.75
CA SER A 107 2.47 -14.00 -12.58
C SER A 107 3.72 -14.84 -12.82
N SER A 108 4.85 -14.44 -12.23
CA SER A 108 5.99 -15.35 -12.03
C SER A 108 5.54 -16.62 -11.30
N ALA A 109 6.07 -17.78 -11.71
CA ALA A 109 5.92 -19.05 -10.98
C ALA A 109 6.86 -19.16 -9.75
N SER A 110 7.89 -18.30 -9.66
CA SER A 110 8.82 -18.24 -8.52
C SER A 110 8.40 -17.10 -7.61
N LEU A 111 7.56 -17.39 -6.62
CA LEU A 111 7.01 -16.44 -5.66
C LEU A 111 7.00 -17.05 -4.26
N TYR A 112 6.84 -16.20 -3.25
CA TYR A 112 6.41 -16.63 -1.93
C TYR A 112 5.18 -17.56 -1.99
N GLY A 113 5.23 -18.70 -1.28
CA GLY A 113 4.18 -19.73 -1.33
C GLY A 113 2.78 -19.23 -0.93
N GLY A 114 2.69 -18.25 -0.02
CA GLY A 114 1.42 -17.61 0.31
C GLY A 114 0.80 -16.86 -0.87
N SER A 115 1.63 -16.17 -1.67
CA SER A 115 1.21 -15.48 -2.89
C SER A 115 0.72 -16.47 -3.95
N VAL A 116 1.42 -17.60 -4.10
CA VAL A 116 0.99 -18.70 -4.99
C VAL A 116 -0.39 -19.23 -4.57
N ASN A 117 -0.58 -19.53 -3.28
CA ASN A 117 -1.86 -20.02 -2.75
C ASN A 117 -2.98 -18.99 -2.92
N LEU A 118 -2.70 -17.70 -2.71
CA LEU A 118 -3.66 -16.63 -2.93
C LEU A 118 -4.16 -16.64 -4.39
N PHE A 119 -3.23 -16.68 -5.34
CA PHE A 119 -3.52 -16.62 -6.77
C PHE A 119 -4.17 -17.90 -7.32
N GLN A 120 -3.77 -19.08 -6.82
CA GLN A 120 -4.27 -20.37 -7.29
C GLN A 120 -5.60 -20.78 -6.69
N HIS A 121 -5.86 -20.42 -5.43
CA HIS A 121 -6.97 -21.00 -4.67
C HIS A 121 -7.97 -19.95 -4.18
N THR A 122 -7.51 -18.75 -3.84
CA THR A 122 -8.39 -17.73 -3.25
C THR A 122 -9.01 -16.84 -4.32
N LEU A 123 -8.19 -16.26 -5.20
CA LEU A 123 -8.64 -15.33 -6.25
C LEU A 123 -9.63 -15.94 -7.26
N PRO A 124 -9.53 -17.22 -7.66
CA PRO A 124 -10.52 -17.82 -8.55
C PRO A 124 -11.93 -17.84 -7.96
N ARG A 125 -12.07 -17.84 -6.63
CA ARG A 125 -13.38 -17.75 -5.95
C ARG A 125 -14.04 -16.37 -6.11
N PHE A 126 -13.25 -15.34 -6.44
CA PHE A 126 -13.70 -14.00 -6.82
C PHE A 126 -13.78 -13.83 -8.35
N GLY A 127 -13.58 -14.92 -9.11
CA GLY A 127 -13.56 -14.90 -10.57
C GLY A 127 -12.33 -14.22 -11.17
N ILE A 128 -11.21 -14.16 -10.42
CA ILE A 128 -9.93 -13.63 -10.92
C ILE A 128 -9.00 -14.81 -11.19
N GLU A 129 -8.55 -14.95 -12.43
CA GLU A 129 -7.68 -16.04 -12.85
C GLU A 129 -6.21 -15.61 -12.93
N THR A 130 -5.29 -16.56 -12.77
CA THR A 130 -3.84 -16.30 -12.89
C THR A 130 -3.18 -17.31 -13.83
N THR A 131 -2.40 -16.80 -14.79
CA THR A 131 -1.44 -17.62 -15.56
C THR A 131 -0.04 -17.47 -14.96
N PHE A 132 0.56 -18.58 -14.54
CA PHE A 132 1.93 -18.61 -14.05
C PHE A 132 2.92 -18.84 -15.20
N VAL A 133 4.01 -18.08 -15.21
CA VAL A 133 5.05 -18.13 -16.26
C VAL A 133 6.45 -18.29 -15.67
N ASN A 134 7.39 -18.79 -16.48
CA ASN A 134 8.78 -18.90 -16.07
C ASN A 134 9.43 -17.50 -16.02
N PRO A 135 9.87 -17.00 -14.85
CA PRO A 135 10.43 -15.66 -14.74
C PRO A 135 11.76 -15.46 -15.48
N ARG A 136 12.45 -16.56 -15.85
CA ARG A 136 13.69 -16.51 -16.63
C ARG A 136 13.46 -16.32 -18.13
N LYS A 137 12.20 -16.28 -18.55
CA LYS A 137 11.76 -16.14 -19.95
C LYS A 137 10.78 -14.95 -20.08
N PRO A 138 11.28 -13.71 -20.18
CA PRO A 138 10.43 -12.51 -20.28
C PRO A 138 9.37 -12.56 -21.39
N GLU A 139 9.65 -13.30 -22.47
CA GLU A 139 8.71 -13.56 -23.57
C GLU A 139 7.47 -14.34 -23.14
N ASP A 140 7.57 -15.17 -22.10
CA ASP A 140 6.43 -15.96 -21.61
C ASP A 140 5.39 -15.06 -20.93
N PHE A 141 5.82 -13.98 -20.26
CA PHE A 141 4.89 -12.95 -19.77
C PHE A 141 4.10 -12.34 -20.91
N ARG A 142 4.77 -11.94 -21.99
CA ARG A 142 4.13 -11.32 -23.15
C ARG A 142 3.09 -12.25 -23.80
N LYS A 143 3.41 -13.54 -23.94
CA LYS A 143 2.50 -14.55 -24.52
C LYS A 143 1.28 -14.83 -23.64
N ALA A 144 1.43 -14.69 -22.32
CA ALA A 144 0.36 -14.93 -21.36
C ALA A 144 -0.59 -13.74 -21.18
N ILE A 145 -0.26 -12.54 -21.70
CA ILE A 145 -1.15 -11.37 -21.64
C ILE A 145 -2.36 -11.60 -22.54
N ARG A 146 -3.55 -11.35 -21.97
CA ARG A 146 -4.87 -11.45 -22.61
C ARG A 146 -5.60 -10.09 -22.55
N PRO A 147 -6.68 -9.87 -23.31
CA PRO A 147 -7.46 -8.62 -23.26
C PRO A 147 -7.96 -8.23 -21.85
N GLU A 148 -8.20 -9.21 -21.00
CA GLU A 148 -8.67 -9.09 -19.61
C GLU A 148 -7.53 -9.05 -18.57
N THR A 149 -6.26 -9.13 -18.99
CA THR A 149 -5.12 -8.98 -18.07
C THR A 149 -5.08 -7.56 -17.49
N ARG A 150 -5.03 -7.44 -16.16
CA ARG A 150 -4.93 -6.15 -15.45
C ARG A 150 -3.71 -6.03 -14.54
N LEU A 151 -3.03 -7.14 -14.25
CA LEU A 151 -1.85 -7.15 -13.39
C LEU A 151 -0.77 -8.10 -13.94
N VAL A 152 0.47 -7.62 -13.94
CA VAL A 152 1.68 -8.45 -14.10
C VAL A 152 2.41 -8.45 -12.76
N PHE A 153 2.67 -9.62 -12.20
CA PHE A 153 3.25 -9.75 -10.86
C PHE A 153 4.50 -10.63 -10.85
N GLY A 154 5.50 -10.26 -10.03
CA GLY A 154 6.74 -11.00 -9.89
C GLY A 154 7.59 -10.55 -8.70
N GLU A 155 8.41 -11.48 -8.19
CA GLU A 155 9.45 -11.23 -7.19
C GLU A 155 10.83 -11.46 -7.86
N ILE A 156 11.79 -10.56 -7.66
CA ILE A 156 13.10 -10.61 -8.34
C ILE A 156 14.00 -11.70 -7.73
N ILE A 157 13.94 -11.85 -6.40
CA ILE A 157 14.57 -12.94 -5.67
C ILE A 157 13.43 -13.71 -5.03
N GLY A 158 13.00 -14.78 -5.70
CA GLY A 158 12.00 -15.69 -5.15
C GLY A 158 12.55 -16.42 -3.91
N ASN A 159 11.65 -16.84 -3.02
CA ASN A 159 11.98 -17.74 -1.93
C ASN A 159 12.39 -19.14 -2.43
#